data_AF-A0A127JZV2-F1
#
_entry.id   AF-A0A127JZV2-F1
#
_cell.length_a   1.000
_cell.length_b   1.000
_cell.length_c   1.000
_cell.angle_alpha   90.00
_cell.angle_beta   90.00
_cell.angle_gamma   90.00
#
_symmetry.space_group_name_H-M   'P 1'
#
loop_
_entity.id
_entity.type
_entity.pdbx_description
1 polymer ?
#
loop_
_entity_poly.entity_id
_entity_poly.type
_entity_poly.pdbx_seq_one_letter_code
_entity_poly.pdbx_strand_id
1 'polypeptide(L)'
;MLLVACVALSLLAGIAGGLLRVGIVLPGGADAAWLPRAALAHAALMTCGFLGTVIGIERATAAKHRLAWIAPLASGLAGVCLLAGAGLPARVLLVLAALAFTGVNIALLLRQWAGHTALLVASALAWLAGNVLFALDTGGAAVPAWWFAFLIMTIAAERLEMTRLMRRRSAAQPLLQGVLAALVLGAGLSALSPAAGGVLFGAALVALAVWLFSFDIARRTVHANGLSRYMAVCLLSGYVWLAVGGLAWAAMALGAPARDAALHALGLGFIVSMIMGHAPVILPAVAGVKLRFGGFFYLPLAALHASLLLRLVPGGLPGWRAQGAVFNAAAIALFALTVAGAAMAWRRVHGAGQSKVKV
;
A
#
# COMPACT_ATOMS: atom_id res chain seq x y z
N MET A 1 -7.93 8.56 18.36
CA MET A 1 -6.97 9.64 18.05
C MET A 1 -5.54 9.13 17.93
N LEU A 2 -5.04 8.31 18.85
CA LEU A 2 -3.68 7.75 18.81
C LEU A 2 -3.29 7.08 17.47
N LEU A 3 -4.11 6.15 16.96
CA LEU A 3 -3.81 5.45 15.71
C LEU A 3 -3.72 6.38 14.50
N VAL A 4 -4.59 7.39 14.42
CA VAL A 4 -4.53 8.40 13.35
C VAL A 4 -3.23 9.19 13.40
N ALA A 5 -2.77 9.55 14.61
CA ALA A 5 -1.48 10.21 14.79
C ALA A 5 -0.32 9.28 14.36
N CYS A 6 -0.36 7.99 14.69
CA CYS A 6 0.68 7.03 14.27
C CYS A 6 0.71 6.85 12.74
N VAL A 7 -0.46 6.78 12.09
CA VAL A 7 -0.59 6.73 10.63
C VAL A 7 0.01 7.98 9.99
N ALA A 8 -0.39 9.17 10.46
CA ALA A 8 0.10 10.44 9.95
C ALA A 8 1.62 10.58 10.17
N LEU A 9 2.10 10.24 11.36
CA LEU A 9 3.52 10.27 11.70
C LEU A 9 4.33 9.36 10.78
N SER A 10 3.90 8.10 10.60
CA SER A 10 4.60 7.13 9.76
C SER A 10 4.62 7.56 8.29
N LEU A 11 3.50 8.09 7.78
CA LEU A 11 3.41 8.61 6.41
C LEU A 11 4.33 9.83 6.21
N LEU A 12 4.24 10.83 7.07
CA LEU A 12 5.01 12.07 6.96
C LEU A 12 6.50 11.80 7.13
N ALA A 13 6.89 11.00 8.13
CA ALA A 13 8.28 10.63 8.34
C ALA A 13 8.81 9.72 7.21
N GLY A 14 7.97 8.81 6.70
CA GLY A 14 8.31 8.00 5.52
C GLY A 14 8.58 8.86 4.28
N ILE A 15 7.73 9.86 4.01
CA ILE A 15 7.94 10.83 2.92
C ILE A 15 9.22 11.63 3.14
N ALA A 16 9.41 12.20 4.34
CA ALA A 16 10.58 13.00 4.68
C ALA A 16 11.88 12.19 4.54
N GLY A 17 11.90 10.95 5.06
CA GLY A 17 13.00 10.02 4.89
C GLY A 17 13.24 9.66 3.42
N GLY A 18 12.18 9.47 2.63
CA GLY A 18 12.27 9.21 1.19
C GLY A 18 12.89 10.38 0.40
N LEU A 19 12.53 11.62 0.76
CA LEU A 19 13.12 12.84 0.19
C LEU A 19 14.61 12.96 0.55
N LEU A 20 14.97 12.68 1.80
CA LEU A 20 16.38 12.67 2.22
C LEU A 20 17.20 11.62 1.43
N ARG A 21 16.63 10.43 1.17
CA ARG A 21 17.28 9.37 0.38
C ARG A 21 17.59 9.77 -1.07
N VAL A 22 16.90 10.76 -1.63
CA VAL A 22 17.16 11.30 -2.97
C VAL A 22 17.93 12.62 -2.94
N GLY A 23 18.48 13.00 -1.79
CA GLY A 23 19.34 14.17 -1.62
C GLY A 23 18.60 15.49 -1.36
N ILE A 24 17.30 15.46 -1.09
CA ILE A 24 16.56 16.68 -0.73
C ILE A 24 16.80 16.99 0.75
N VAL A 25 17.41 18.15 1.00
CA VAL A 25 17.59 18.70 2.34
C VAL A 25 16.29 19.36 2.79
N LEU A 26 15.75 18.92 3.92
CA LEU A 26 14.54 19.50 4.49
C LEU A 26 14.89 20.69 5.40
N PRO A 27 14.12 21.79 5.37
CA PRO A 27 14.30 22.90 6.29
C PRO A 27 14.26 22.43 7.75
N GLY A 28 15.27 22.80 8.55
CA GLY A 28 15.39 22.36 9.95
C GLY A 28 15.73 20.88 10.14
N GLY A 29 16.05 20.15 9.08
CA GLY A 29 16.34 18.71 9.12
C GLY A 29 17.76 18.36 9.60
N ALA A 30 18.70 19.31 9.57
CA ALA A 30 20.10 19.07 9.91
C ALA A 30 20.28 18.63 11.37
N ASP A 31 19.53 19.22 12.30
CA ASP A 31 19.61 18.94 13.73
C ASP A 31 18.56 17.90 14.20
N ALA A 32 17.70 17.45 13.28
CA ALA A 32 16.60 16.55 13.57
C ALA A 32 17.06 15.08 13.60
N ALA A 33 17.41 14.56 14.78
CA ALA A 33 17.87 13.17 14.97
C ALA A 33 16.90 12.08 14.43
N TRP A 34 15.61 12.40 14.27
CA TRP A 34 14.60 11.48 13.72
C TRP A 34 14.70 11.34 12.18
N LEU A 35 15.23 12.34 11.47
CA LEU A 35 15.19 12.38 10.01
C LEU A 35 16.14 11.33 9.36
N PRO A 36 17.41 11.18 9.79
CA PRO A 36 18.26 10.09 9.31
C PRO A 36 17.67 8.71 9.62
N ARG A 37 17.04 8.54 10.79
CA ARG A 37 16.36 7.30 11.18
C ARG A 37 15.17 7.02 10.25
N ALA A 38 14.42 8.04 9.89
CA ALA A 38 13.32 7.92 8.93
C ALA A 38 13.82 7.53 7.53
N ALA A 39 14.97 8.03 7.08
CA ALA A 39 15.57 7.64 5.80
C ALA A 39 16.04 6.18 5.79
N LEU A 40 16.61 5.69 6.90
CA LEU A 40 16.98 4.28 7.06
C LEU A 40 15.73 3.38 7.14
N ALA A 41 14.73 3.80 7.91
CA ALA A 41 13.51 3.06 8.14
C ALA A 41 12.41 3.29 7.07
N HIS A 42 12.68 4.03 5.99
CA HIS A 42 11.69 4.49 5.01
C HIS A 42 10.73 3.38 4.56
N ALA A 43 11.25 2.23 4.14
CA ALA A 43 10.43 1.11 3.68
C ALA A 43 9.55 0.52 4.80
N ALA A 44 10.09 0.40 6.02
CA ALA A 44 9.36 -0.09 7.19
C ALA A 44 8.29 0.91 7.66
N LEU A 45 8.58 2.21 7.62
CA LEU A 45 7.61 3.27 7.94
C LEU A 45 6.45 3.28 6.94
N MET A 46 6.74 3.23 5.64
CA MET A 46 5.70 3.25 4.60
C MET A 46 4.88 1.95 4.60
N THR A 47 5.53 0.80 4.68
CA THR A 47 4.84 -0.49 4.56
C THR A 47 4.22 -0.94 5.87
N CYS A 48 5.02 -0.97 6.93
CA CYS A 48 4.58 -1.55 8.20
C CYS A 48 3.96 -0.51 9.13
N GLY A 49 4.53 0.69 9.23
CA GLY A 49 4.00 1.76 10.12
C GLY A 49 2.76 2.45 9.56
N PHE A 50 2.73 2.75 8.26
CA PHE A 50 1.61 3.42 7.61
C PHE A 50 0.58 2.40 7.08
N LEU A 51 0.92 1.64 6.04
CA LEU A 51 -0.04 0.75 5.37
C LEU A 51 -0.50 -0.39 6.30
N GLY A 52 0.43 -1.01 7.04
CA GLY A 52 0.11 -2.04 8.03
C GLY A 52 -0.87 -1.55 9.10
N THR A 53 -0.76 -0.30 9.55
CA THR A 53 -1.71 0.27 10.53
C THR A 53 -3.07 0.54 9.89
N VAL A 54 -3.10 1.14 8.69
CA VAL A 54 -4.38 1.45 7.99
C VAL A 54 -5.15 0.17 7.66
N ILE A 55 -4.49 -0.82 7.06
CA ILE A 55 -5.08 -2.12 6.74
C ILE A 55 -5.49 -2.84 8.04
N GLY A 56 -4.65 -2.76 9.09
CA GLY A 56 -4.95 -3.29 10.41
C GLY A 56 -6.22 -2.70 11.04
N ILE A 57 -6.42 -1.38 10.94
CA ILE A 57 -7.65 -0.71 11.41
C ILE A 57 -8.86 -1.24 10.67
N GLU A 58 -8.80 -1.33 9.34
CA GLU A 58 -9.91 -1.82 8.53
C GLU A 58 -10.31 -3.24 8.92
N ARG A 59 -9.32 -4.14 9.07
CA ARG A 59 -9.56 -5.52 9.49
C ARG A 59 -10.06 -5.61 10.92
N ALA A 60 -9.55 -4.78 11.84
CA ALA A 60 -10.03 -4.73 13.22
C ALA A 60 -11.49 -4.29 13.31
N THR A 61 -11.87 -3.28 12.52
CA THR A 61 -13.27 -2.82 12.40
C THR A 61 -14.16 -3.92 11.83
N ALA A 62 -13.71 -4.65 10.80
CA ALA A 62 -14.46 -5.76 10.21
C ALA A 62 -14.64 -6.95 11.18
N ALA A 63 -13.62 -7.27 11.98
CA ALA A 63 -13.64 -8.39 12.92
C ALA A 63 -14.57 -8.17 14.13
N LYS A 64 -14.89 -6.90 14.45
CA LYS A 64 -15.74 -6.51 15.60
C LYS A 64 -15.28 -7.11 16.94
N HIS A 65 -13.97 -7.25 17.14
CA HIS A 65 -13.39 -7.84 18.35
C HIS A 65 -12.27 -6.97 18.92
N ARG A 66 -12.22 -6.83 20.26
CA ARG A 66 -11.26 -5.93 20.93
C ARG A 66 -9.80 -6.32 20.67
N LEU A 67 -9.48 -7.61 20.69
CA LEU A 67 -8.10 -8.08 20.43
C LEU A 67 -7.63 -7.81 19.00
N ALA A 68 -8.54 -7.60 18.04
CA ALA A 68 -8.15 -7.30 16.66
C ALA A 68 -7.41 -5.95 16.54
N TRP A 69 -7.59 -5.05 17.52
CA TRP A 69 -6.91 -3.76 17.59
C TRP A 69 -5.44 -3.86 18.00
N ILE A 70 -4.96 -5.01 18.49
CA ILE A 70 -3.54 -5.22 18.80
C ILE A 70 -2.68 -5.02 17.55
N ALA A 71 -3.13 -5.53 16.39
CA ALA A 71 -2.39 -5.44 15.14
C ALA A 71 -2.10 -3.98 14.72
N PRO A 72 -3.11 -3.09 14.52
CA PRO A 72 -2.84 -1.70 14.15
C PRO A 72 -2.14 -0.91 15.26
N LEU A 73 -2.38 -1.21 16.54
CA LEU A 73 -1.69 -0.53 17.65
C LEU A 73 -0.18 -0.87 17.65
N ALA A 74 0.17 -2.15 17.57
CA ALA A 74 1.57 -2.57 17.54
C ALA A 74 2.29 -2.04 16.29
N SER A 75 1.63 -2.09 15.12
CA SER A 75 2.15 -1.55 13.87
C SER A 75 2.42 -0.04 13.94
N GLY A 76 1.48 0.74 14.49
CA GLY A 76 1.65 2.19 14.63
C GLY A 76 2.72 2.58 15.64
N LEU A 77 2.76 1.90 16.80
CA LEU A 77 3.78 2.11 17.82
C LEU A 77 5.18 1.69 17.34
N ALA A 78 5.29 0.65 16.50
CA ALA A 78 6.56 0.29 15.89
C ALA A 78 7.13 1.45 15.05
N GLY A 79 6.28 2.17 14.30
CA GLY A 79 6.68 3.37 13.56
C GLY A 79 7.26 4.46 14.48
N VAL A 80 6.63 4.70 15.63
CA VAL A 80 7.14 5.63 16.66
C VAL A 80 8.49 5.17 17.18
N CYS A 81 8.65 3.88 17.51
CA CYS A 81 9.92 3.32 17.99
C CYS A 81 11.05 3.44 16.96
N LEU A 82 10.77 3.23 15.67
CA LEU A 82 11.75 3.42 14.59
C LEU A 82 12.29 4.86 14.56
N LEU A 83 11.41 5.86 14.71
CA LEU A 83 11.79 7.28 14.73
C LEU A 83 12.52 7.67 16.02
N ALA A 84 12.13 7.07 17.15
CA ALA A 84 12.78 7.26 18.44
C ALA A 84 14.17 6.60 18.53
N GLY A 85 14.54 5.75 17.57
CA GLY A 85 15.79 4.97 17.61
C GLY A 85 15.72 3.73 18.52
N ALA A 86 14.52 3.36 18.97
CA ALA A 86 14.27 2.17 19.77
C ALA A 86 14.16 0.93 18.89
N GLY A 87 15.32 0.49 18.35
CA GLY A 87 15.40 -0.57 17.33
C GLY A 87 14.82 -1.91 17.74
N LEU A 88 15.17 -2.42 18.93
CA LEU A 88 14.65 -3.71 19.42
C LEU A 88 13.12 -3.66 19.67
N PRO A 89 12.58 -2.68 20.43
CA PRO A 89 11.14 -2.53 20.57
C PRO A 89 10.40 -2.43 19.24
N ALA A 90 10.94 -1.68 18.26
CA ALA A 90 10.34 -1.58 16.94
C ALA A 90 10.22 -2.94 16.25
N ARG A 91 11.31 -3.73 16.22
CA ARG A 91 11.33 -5.07 15.59
C ARG A 91 10.34 -6.02 16.26
N VAL A 92 10.28 -6.04 17.59
CA VAL A 92 9.33 -6.87 18.34
C VAL A 92 7.88 -6.47 18.04
N LEU A 93 7.58 -5.16 18.04
CA LEU A 93 6.25 -4.67 17.74
C LEU A 93 5.81 -4.97 16.30
N LEU A 94 6.72 -4.93 15.33
CA LEU A 94 6.41 -5.32 13.95
C LEU A 94 6.03 -6.80 13.83
N VAL A 95 6.77 -7.70 14.49
CA VAL A 95 6.44 -9.13 14.52
C VAL A 95 5.11 -9.36 15.23
N LEU A 96 4.89 -8.72 16.39
CA LEU A 96 3.62 -8.79 17.11
C LEU A 96 2.44 -8.29 16.26
N ALA A 97 2.62 -7.20 15.53
CA ALA A 97 1.59 -6.64 14.66
C ALA A 97 1.18 -7.64 13.57
N ALA A 98 2.15 -8.27 12.91
CA ALA A 98 1.88 -9.25 11.86
C ALA A 98 1.30 -10.56 12.42
N LEU A 99 1.73 -11.02 13.60
CA LEU A 99 1.15 -12.17 14.29
C LEU A 99 -0.31 -11.93 14.66
N ALA A 100 -0.61 -10.79 15.29
CA ALA A 100 -1.97 -10.41 15.63
C ALA A 100 -2.85 -10.26 14.38
N PHE A 101 -2.31 -9.64 13.31
CA PHE A 101 -3.00 -9.51 12.04
C PHE A 101 -3.29 -10.86 11.38
N THR A 102 -2.35 -11.81 11.47
CA THR A 102 -2.55 -13.19 11.02
C THR A 102 -3.67 -13.87 11.80
N GLY A 103 -3.67 -13.75 13.13
CA GLY A 103 -4.74 -14.28 13.98
C GLY A 103 -6.11 -13.72 13.63
N VAL A 104 -6.20 -12.41 13.36
CA VAL A 104 -7.45 -11.76 12.90
C VAL A 104 -7.93 -12.35 11.57
N ASN A 105 -7.05 -12.49 10.58
CA ASN A 105 -7.44 -13.02 9.27
C ASN A 105 -7.79 -14.51 9.34
N ILE A 106 -7.12 -15.30 10.18
CA ILE A 106 -7.51 -16.70 10.45
C ILE A 106 -8.91 -16.74 11.07
N ALA A 107 -9.19 -15.92 12.09
CA ALA A 107 -10.52 -15.88 12.70
C ALA A 107 -11.61 -15.49 11.69
N LEU A 108 -11.33 -14.56 10.78
CA LEU A 108 -12.26 -14.19 9.70
C LEU A 108 -12.45 -15.32 8.68
N LEU A 109 -11.37 -16.03 8.30
CA LEU A 109 -11.45 -17.20 7.43
C LEU A 109 -12.31 -18.30 8.05
N LEU A 110 -12.11 -18.59 9.35
CA LEU A 110 -12.87 -19.61 10.07
C LEU A 110 -14.36 -19.25 10.20
N ARG A 111 -14.69 -17.95 10.29
CA ARG A 111 -16.08 -17.47 10.28
C ARG A 111 -16.74 -17.61 8.90
N GLN A 112 -16.00 -17.36 7.82
CA GLN A 112 -16.50 -17.48 6.47
C GLN A 112 -15.40 -17.93 5.51
N TRP A 113 -15.45 -19.22 5.17
CA TRP A 113 -14.55 -19.82 4.21
C TRP A 113 -14.85 -19.33 2.80
N ALA A 114 -13.91 -18.57 2.23
CA ALA A 114 -13.97 -18.07 0.87
C ALA A 114 -12.55 -17.90 0.31
N GLY A 115 -12.41 -17.92 -1.02
CA GLY A 115 -11.09 -17.77 -1.65
C GLY A 115 -10.38 -16.47 -1.28
N HIS A 116 -11.11 -15.37 -1.10
CA HIS A 116 -10.52 -14.09 -0.69
C HIS A 116 -10.06 -14.08 0.78
N THR A 117 -10.79 -14.73 1.70
CA THR A 117 -10.36 -14.82 3.11
C THR A 117 -9.12 -15.71 3.26
N ALA A 118 -9.02 -16.79 2.46
CA ALA A 118 -7.81 -17.61 2.42
C ALA A 118 -6.59 -16.82 1.90
N LEU A 119 -6.78 -16.00 0.86
CA LEU A 119 -5.72 -15.14 0.34
C LEU A 119 -5.30 -14.05 1.34
N LEU A 120 -6.22 -13.52 2.15
CA LEU A 120 -5.88 -12.59 3.23
C LEU A 120 -5.03 -13.25 4.33
N VAL A 121 -5.23 -14.54 4.63
CA VAL A 121 -4.35 -15.28 5.53
C VAL A 121 -2.96 -15.44 4.93
N ALA A 122 -2.86 -15.84 3.65
CA ALA A 122 -1.57 -15.92 2.95
C ALA A 122 -0.84 -14.57 2.93
N SER A 123 -1.58 -13.48 2.72
CA SER A 123 -1.09 -12.11 2.80
C SER A 123 -0.52 -11.76 4.19
N ALA A 124 -1.26 -12.10 5.26
CA ALA A 124 -0.82 -11.86 6.62
C ALA A 124 0.45 -12.65 6.97
N LEU A 125 0.56 -13.91 6.50
CA LEU A 125 1.75 -14.74 6.66
C LEU A 125 2.96 -14.17 5.90
N ALA A 126 2.75 -13.61 4.70
CA ALA A 126 3.79 -12.90 3.96
C ALA A 126 4.31 -11.68 4.75
N TRP A 127 3.42 -10.90 5.37
CA TRP A 127 3.82 -9.79 6.22
C TRP A 127 4.62 -10.25 7.43
N LEU A 128 4.20 -11.34 8.06
CA LEU A 128 4.90 -11.96 9.19
C LEU A 128 6.29 -12.43 8.80
N ALA A 129 6.43 -13.15 7.68
CA ALA A 129 7.73 -13.59 7.17
C ALA A 129 8.68 -12.41 6.93
N GLY A 130 8.20 -11.34 6.30
CA GLY A 130 8.96 -10.11 6.10
C GLY A 130 9.40 -9.45 7.41
N ASN A 131 8.51 -9.36 8.41
CA ASN A 131 8.82 -8.75 9.69
C ASN A 131 9.77 -9.60 10.56
N VAL A 132 9.66 -10.93 10.51
CA VAL A 132 10.61 -11.84 11.20
C VAL A 132 11.99 -11.71 10.59
N LEU A 133 12.10 -11.76 9.25
CA LEU A 133 13.37 -11.56 8.55
C LEU A 133 13.99 -10.18 8.81
N PHE A 134 13.16 -9.13 8.88
CA PHE A 134 13.59 -7.80 9.25
C PHE A 134 14.07 -7.72 10.71
N ALA A 135 13.38 -8.38 11.63
CA ALA A 135 13.75 -8.40 13.04
C ALA A 135 15.10 -9.10 13.29
N LEU A 136 15.33 -10.19 12.54
CA LEU A 136 16.55 -11.00 12.60
C LEU A 136 17.73 -10.40 11.81
N ASP A 137 17.48 -9.40 10.96
CA ASP A 137 18.49 -8.79 10.07
C ASP A 137 19.11 -9.78 9.06
N THR A 138 18.39 -10.84 8.69
CA THR A 138 18.88 -11.95 7.84
C THR A 138 18.24 -12.01 6.45
N GLY A 139 17.26 -11.15 6.14
CA GLY A 139 16.43 -11.30 4.94
C GLY A 139 16.81 -10.48 3.70
N GLY A 140 17.74 -9.54 3.79
CA GLY A 140 18.24 -8.75 2.64
C GLY A 140 17.16 -8.35 1.63
N ALA A 141 17.26 -8.87 0.39
CA ALA A 141 16.33 -8.60 -0.71
C ALA A 141 14.93 -9.22 -0.53
N ALA A 142 14.78 -10.25 0.31
CA ALA A 142 13.50 -10.91 0.57
C ALA A 142 12.55 -10.06 1.43
N VAL A 143 13.07 -9.21 2.33
CA VAL A 143 12.22 -8.40 3.22
C VAL A 143 11.27 -7.49 2.42
N PRO A 144 11.74 -6.66 1.46
CA PRO A 144 10.85 -5.90 0.60
C PRO A 144 9.91 -6.78 -0.22
N ALA A 145 10.37 -7.93 -0.74
CA ALA A 145 9.53 -8.82 -1.55
C ALA A 145 8.33 -9.34 -0.74
N TRP A 146 8.55 -9.77 0.51
CA TRP A 146 7.50 -10.20 1.43
C TRP A 146 6.53 -9.08 1.80
N TRP A 147 7.04 -7.88 2.06
CA TRP A 147 6.23 -6.71 2.35
C TRP A 147 5.35 -6.27 1.17
N PHE A 148 5.89 -6.30 -0.06
CA PHE A 148 5.08 -6.05 -1.25
C PHE A 148 4.10 -7.18 -1.52
N ALA A 149 4.49 -8.45 -1.31
CA ALA A 149 3.58 -9.60 -1.46
C ALA A 149 2.37 -9.46 -0.53
N PHE A 150 2.57 -9.05 0.72
CA PHE A 150 1.48 -8.71 1.66
C PHE A 150 0.53 -7.65 1.06
N LEU A 151 1.04 -6.51 0.61
CA LEU A 151 0.17 -5.43 0.11
C LEU A 151 -0.58 -5.88 -1.16
N ILE A 152 0.12 -6.53 -2.09
CA ILE A 152 -0.42 -6.97 -3.37
C ILE A 152 -1.46 -8.07 -3.18
N MET A 153 -1.21 -9.06 -2.31
CA MET A 153 -2.18 -10.11 -2.01
C MET A 153 -3.41 -9.57 -1.26
N THR A 154 -3.22 -8.58 -0.38
CA THR A 154 -4.35 -7.88 0.27
C THR A 154 -5.25 -7.22 -0.77
N ILE A 155 -4.66 -6.42 -1.68
CA ILE A 155 -5.39 -5.77 -2.77
C ILE A 155 -6.08 -6.83 -3.64
N ALA A 156 -5.38 -7.89 -4.05
CA ALA A 156 -5.95 -8.96 -4.86
C ALA A 156 -7.13 -9.66 -4.16
N ALA A 157 -7.06 -9.90 -2.85
CA ALA A 157 -8.15 -10.48 -2.07
C ALA A 157 -9.38 -9.59 -2.05
N GLU A 158 -9.22 -8.29 -1.80
CA GLU A 158 -10.32 -7.32 -1.85
C GLU A 158 -10.97 -7.28 -3.24
N ARG A 159 -10.18 -7.36 -4.31
CA ARG A 159 -10.71 -7.46 -5.68
C ARG A 159 -11.50 -8.74 -5.92
N LEU A 160 -11.04 -9.87 -5.38
CA LEU A 160 -11.75 -11.14 -5.46
C LEU A 160 -13.07 -11.11 -4.70
N GLU A 161 -13.14 -10.39 -3.58
CA GLU A 161 -14.37 -10.19 -2.82
C GLU A 161 -15.40 -9.39 -3.63
N MET A 162 -14.98 -8.29 -4.26
CA MET A 162 -15.87 -7.41 -5.04
C MET A 162 -16.38 -8.06 -6.33
N THR A 163 -15.63 -8.99 -6.90
CA THR A 163 -16.00 -9.69 -8.14
C THR A 163 -16.66 -11.05 -7.89
N ARG A 164 -17.02 -11.38 -6.64
CA ARG A 164 -17.56 -12.70 -6.26
C ARG A 164 -18.89 -13.05 -6.94
N LEU A 165 -19.70 -12.04 -7.25
CA LEU A 165 -21.03 -12.21 -7.87
C LEU A 165 -20.97 -12.30 -9.40
N MET A 166 -19.78 -12.26 -9.98
CA MET A 166 -19.59 -12.29 -11.42
C MET A 166 -19.29 -13.69 -11.92
N ARG A 167 -19.86 -14.07 -13.07
CA ARG A 167 -19.51 -15.31 -13.76
C ARG A 167 -18.05 -15.24 -14.22
N ARG A 168 -17.19 -16.04 -13.58
CA ARG A 168 -15.77 -16.15 -13.95
C ARG A 168 -15.58 -17.24 -15.00
N ARG A 169 -14.63 -17.02 -15.92
CA ARG A 169 -14.15 -18.09 -16.80
C ARG A 169 -13.48 -19.17 -15.94
N SER A 170 -13.68 -20.45 -16.26
CA SER A 170 -13.14 -21.58 -15.49
C SER A 170 -11.64 -21.50 -15.27
N ALA A 171 -10.89 -21.00 -16.26
CA ALA A 171 -9.44 -20.85 -16.18
C ALA A 171 -8.94 -19.69 -15.28
N ALA A 172 -9.78 -18.70 -14.97
CA ALA A 172 -9.32 -17.48 -14.30
C ALA A 172 -8.80 -17.75 -12.88
N GLN A 173 -9.48 -18.61 -12.13
CA GLN A 173 -9.11 -18.94 -10.75
C GLN A 173 -7.82 -19.76 -10.61
N PRO A 174 -7.61 -20.88 -11.33
CA PRO A 174 -6.35 -21.62 -11.24
C PRO A 174 -5.15 -20.80 -11.74
N LEU A 175 -5.32 -19.98 -12.79
CA LEU A 175 -4.27 -19.07 -13.25
C LEU A 175 -3.85 -18.08 -12.15
N LEU A 176 -4.82 -17.47 -11.46
CA LEU A 176 -4.51 -16.55 -10.36
C LEU A 176 -3.77 -17.26 -9.23
N GLN A 177 -4.20 -18.48 -8.86
CA GLN A 177 -3.54 -19.26 -7.82
C GLN A 177 -2.08 -19.58 -8.20
N GLY A 178 -1.82 -19.98 -9.44
CA GLY A 178 -0.46 -20.21 -9.94
C GLY A 178 0.41 -18.95 -9.88
N VAL A 179 -0.14 -17.80 -10.30
CA VAL A 179 0.56 -16.51 -10.24
C VAL A 179 0.87 -16.09 -8.79
N LEU A 180 -0.08 -16.23 -7.87
CA LEU A 180 0.12 -15.88 -6.46
C LEU A 180 1.09 -16.85 -5.77
N ALA A 181 1.06 -18.13 -6.12
CA ALA A 181 2.05 -19.10 -5.65
C ALA A 181 3.45 -18.73 -6.15
N ALA A 182 3.61 -18.39 -7.43
CA ALA A 182 4.87 -17.91 -7.98
C ALA A 182 5.37 -16.63 -7.28
N LEU A 183 4.47 -15.71 -6.93
CA LEU A 183 4.81 -14.50 -6.17
C LEU A 183 5.38 -14.84 -4.79
N VAL A 184 4.72 -15.72 -4.03
CA VAL A 184 5.17 -16.17 -2.70
C VAL A 184 6.49 -16.95 -2.79
N LEU A 185 6.60 -17.86 -3.76
CA LEU A 185 7.83 -18.62 -4.02
C LEU A 185 8.99 -17.69 -4.40
N GLY A 186 8.77 -16.68 -5.24
CA GLY A 186 9.78 -15.69 -5.60
C GLY A 186 10.24 -14.87 -4.38
N ALA A 187 9.31 -14.45 -3.52
CA ALA A 187 9.64 -13.73 -2.29
C ALA A 187 10.49 -14.61 -1.33
N GLY A 188 10.10 -15.87 -1.14
CA GLY A 188 10.86 -16.82 -0.31
C GLY A 188 12.23 -17.17 -0.89
N LEU A 189 12.30 -17.48 -2.19
CA LEU A 189 13.54 -17.81 -2.89
C LEU A 189 14.52 -16.65 -2.89
N SER A 190 14.05 -15.40 -2.79
CA SER A 190 14.92 -14.21 -2.72
C SER A 190 15.85 -14.20 -1.49
N ALA A 191 15.55 -15.00 -0.45
CA ALA A 191 16.44 -15.16 0.70
C ALA A 191 17.61 -16.12 0.41
N LEU A 192 17.40 -17.10 -0.49
CA LEU A 192 18.38 -18.14 -0.84
C LEU A 192 19.19 -17.75 -2.10
N SER A 193 18.50 -17.20 -3.09
CA SER A 193 19.06 -16.72 -4.35
C SER A 193 18.36 -15.42 -4.74
N PRO A 194 18.95 -14.25 -4.42
CA PRO A 194 18.36 -12.95 -4.73
C PRO A 194 18.03 -12.76 -6.22
N ALA A 195 18.86 -13.31 -7.11
CA ALA A 195 18.65 -13.23 -8.55
C ALA A 195 17.47 -14.10 -9.00
N ALA A 196 17.47 -15.40 -8.70
CA ALA A 196 16.40 -16.31 -9.14
C ALA A 196 15.05 -15.96 -8.48
N GLY A 197 15.06 -15.68 -7.17
CA GLY A 197 13.87 -15.25 -6.44
C GLY A 197 13.33 -13.92 -6.94
N GLY A 198 14.21 -12.94 -7.19
CA GLY A 198 13.82 -11.63 -7.70
C GLY A 198 13.26 -11.67 -9.12
N VAL A 199 13.84 -12.50 -10.02
CA VAL A 199 13.29 -12.71 -11.37
C VAL A 199 11.91 -13.37 -11.31
N LEU A 200 11.76 -14.43 -10.50
CA LEU A 200 10.48 -15.11 -10.32
C LEU A 200 9.42 -14.17 -9.74
N PHE A 201 9.78 -13.39 -8.72
CA PHE A 201 8.89 -12.38 -8.13
C PHE A 201 8.48 -11.33 -9.15
N GLY A 202 9.43 -10.76 -9.90
CA GLY A 202 9.17 -9.79 -10.95
C GLY A 202 8.27 -10.34 -12.07
N ALA A 203 8.52 -11.56 -12.53
CA ALA A 203 7.70 -12.23 -13.53
C ALA A 203 6.27 -12.49 -13.02
N ALA A 204 6.12 -12.89 -11.75
CA ALA A 204 4.80 -13.08 -11.13
C ALA A 204 4.01 -11.76 -11.03
N LEU A 205 4.68 -10.63 -10.76
CA LEU A 205 4.05 -9.31 -10.77
C LEU A 205 3.51 -8.93 -12.17
N VAL A 206 4.31 -9.17 -13.22
CA VAL A 206 3.88 -8.94 -14.61
C VAL A 206 2.71 -9.85 -14.98
N ALA A 207 2.81 -11.14 -14.64
CA ALA A 207 1.72 -12.09 -14.87
C ALA A 207 0.43 -11.70 -14.13
N LEU A 208 0.56 -11.19 -12.90
CA LEU A 208 -0.58 -10.69 -12.13
C LEU A 208 -1.21 -9.45 -12.79
N ALA A 209 -0.40 -8.51 -13.30
CA ALA A 209 -0.90 -7.37 -14.05
C ALA A 209 -1.68 -7.81 -15.30
N VAL A 210 -1.13 -8.74 -16.09
CA VAL A 210 -1.80 -9.30 -17.28
C VAL A 210 -3.10 -10.00 -16.90
N TRP A 211 -3.11 -10.77 -15.81
CA TRP A 211 -4.30 -11.42 -15.29
C TRP A 211 -5.38 -10.40 -14.92
N LEU A 212 -5.01 -9.32 -14.20
CA LEU A 212 -5.91 -8.26 -13.78
C LEU A 212 -6.50 -7.51 -14.98
N PHE A 213 -5.70 -7.18 -16.00
CA PHE A 213 -6.22 -6.58 -17.25
C PHE A 213 -7.20 -7.50 -18.00
N SER A 214 -6.95 -8.81 -17.96
CA SER A 214 -7.74 -9.79 -18.69
C SER A 214 -9.07 -10.11 -18.00
N PHE A 215 -9.06 -10.23 -16.67
CA PHE A 215 -10.16 -10.81 -15.91
C PHE A 215 -10.83 -9.87 -14.90
N ASP A 216 -10.22 -8.77 -14.48
CA ASP A 216 -10.86 -7.84 -13.54
C ASP A 216 -12.03 -7.08 -14.22
N ILE A 217 -13.03 -6.70 -13.43
CA ILE A 217 -14.18 -5.92 -13.89
C ILE A 217 -13.81 -4.47 -14.27
N ALA A 218 -12.69 -3.94 -13.78
CA ALA A 218 -12.27 -2.56 -13.98
C ALA A 218 -12.29 -2.13 -15.46
N ARG A 219 -11.91 -3.02 -16.39
CA ARG A 219 -11.97 -2.76 -17.85
C ARG A 219 -13.37 -2.46 -18.38
N ARG A 220 -14.42 -2.94 -17.69
CA ARG A 220 -15.82 -2.64 -18.00
C ARG A 220 -16.30 -1.44 -17.20
N THR A 221 -15.96 -1.40 -15.90
CA THR A 221 -16.36 -0.31 -14.99
C THR A 221 -15.77 1.05 -15.39
N VAL A 222 -14.68 1.10 -16.15
CA VAL A 222 -14.12 2.35 -16.68
C VAL A 222 -15.09 3.11 -17.60
N HIS A 223 -16.06 2.41 -18.20
CA HIS A 223 -17.13 3.01 -19.01
C HIS A 223 -18.36 3.42 -18.19
N ALA A 224 -18.37 3.16 -16.87
CA ALA A 224 -19.42 3.66 -15.98
C ALA A 224 -19.28 5.18 -15.74
N ASN A 225 -20.09 5.72 -14.84
CA ASN A 225 -20.04 7.13 -14.44
C ASN A 225 -19.73 7.29 -12.95
N GLY A 226 -19.29 8.48 -12.55
CA GLY A 226 -19.06 8.83 -11.15
C GLY A 226 -17.91 8.07 -10.50
N LEU A 227 -18.12 7.67 -9.24
CA LEU A 227 -17.09 7.06 -8.39
C LEU A 227 -16.57 5.73 -8.95
N SER A 228 -17.46 4.90 -9.50
CA SER A 228 -17.08 3.60 -10.07
C SER A 228 -16.08 3.75 -11.22
N ARG A 229 -16.27 4.76 -12.09
CA ARG A 229 -15.32 5.08 -13.17
C ARG A 229 -13.98 5.53 -12.62
N TYR A 230 -13.98 6.44 -11.64
CA TYR A 230 -12.74 6.91 -11.01
C TYR A 230 -11.96 5.76 -10.37
N MET A 231 -12.64 4.90 -9.62
CA MET A 231 -12.02 3.67 -9.09
C MET A 231 -11.41 2.86 -10.23
N ALA A 232 -12.17 2.56 -11.28
CA ALA A 232 -11.66 1.79 -12.41
C ALA A 232 -10.42 2.41 -13.07
N VAL A 233 -10.36 3.75 -13.20
CA VAL A 233 -9.18 4.45 -13.72
C VAL A 233 -7.97 4.25 -12.80
N CYS A 234 -8.13 4.44 -11.49
CA CYS A 234 -7.06 4.18 -10.51
C CYS A 234 -6.56 2.74 -10.55
N LEU A 235 -7.48 1.78 -10.71
CA LEU A 235 -7.13 0.36 -10.78
C LEU A 235 -6.36 0.02 -12.06
N LEU A 236 -6.87 0.44 -13.21
CA LEU A 236 -6.25 0.16 -14.50
C LEU A 236 -4.88 0.84 -14.62
N SER A 237 -4.74 2.09 -14.18
CA SER A 237 -3.44 2.76 -14.15
C SER A 237 -2.49 2.07 -13.17
N GLY A 238 -2.98 1.63 -12.01
CA GLY A 238 -2.24 0.81 -11.07
C GLY A 238 -1.72 -0.48 -11.70
N TYR A 239 -2.51 -1.18 -12.49
CA TYR A 239 -2.08 -2.42 -13.16
C TYR A 239 -0.93 -2.19 -14.15
N VAL A 240 -0.91 -1.05 -14.85
CA VAL A 240 0.24 -0.65 -15.67
C VAL A 240 1.50 -0.55 -14.80
N TRP A 241 1.40 0.13 -13.66
CA TRP A 241 2.53 0.28 -12.74
C TRP A 241 2.95 -1.02 -12.06
N LEU A 242 2.02 -1.96 -11.85
CA LEU A 242 2.34 -3.30 -11.39
C LEU A 242 3.22 -4.04 -12.40
N ALA A 243 2.90 -3.96 -13.69
CA ALA A 243 3.73 -4.52 -14.76
C ALA A 243 5.10 -3.85 -14.84
N VAL A 244 5.15 -2.51 -14.82
CA VAL A 244 6.42 -1.74 -14.81
C VAL A 244 7.27 -2.11 -13.59
N GLY A 245 6.66 -2.19 -12.41
CA GLY A 245 7.32 -2.60 -11.17
C GLY A 245 7.86 -4.02 -11.25
N GLY A 246 7.11 -4.96 -11.83
CA GLY A 246 7.55 -6.34 -12.05
C GLY A 246 8.75 -6.44 -12.98
N LEU A 247 8.72 -5.74 -14.12
CA LEU A 247 9.85 -5.68 -15.05
C LEU A 247 11.09 -5.06 -14.40
N ALA A 248 10.92 -3.94 -13.70
CA ALA A 248 12.01 -3.29 -12.98
C ALA A 248 12.58 -4.16 -11.84
N TRP A 249 11.74 -4.95 -11.17
CA TRP A 249 12.18 -5.87 -10.12
C TRP A 249 13.01 -7.02 -10.69
N ALA A 250 12.58 -7.62 -11.81
CA ALA A 250 13.35 -8.66 -12.49
C ALA A 250 14.68 -8.10 -13.02
N ALA A 251 14.66 -6.91 -13.63
CA ALA A 251 15.88 -6.24 -14.09
C ALA A 251 16.85 -5.95 -12.94
N MET A 252 16.34 -5.48 -11.80
CA MET A 252 17.12 -5.28 -10.57
C MET A 252 17.75 -6.59 -10.09
N ALA A 253 17.01 -7.70 -10.11
CA ALA A 253 17.51 -9.01 -9.71
C ALA A 253 18.62 -9.53 -10.65
N LEU A 254 18.62 -9.08 -11.91
CA LEU A 254 19.67 -9.34 -12.90
C LEU A 254 20.82 -8.32 -12.87
N GLY A 255 20.86 -7.42 -11.88
CA GLY A 255 21.97 -6.48 -11.67
C GLY A 255 21.78 -5.09 -12.30
N ALA A 256 20.66 -4.81 -12.97
CA ALA A 256 20.38 -3.46 -13.47
C ALA A 256 20.11 -2.48 -12.31
N PRO A 257 20.43 -1.17 -12.45
CA PRO A 257 20.18 -0.16 -11.42
C PRO A 257 18.69 0.24 -11.32
N ALA A 258 17.77 -0.73 -11.30
CA ALA A 258 16.33 -0.55 -11.39
C ALA A 258 15.61 -0.55 -10.03
N ARG A 259 16.35 -0.53 -8.90
CA ARG A 259 15.76 -0.60 -7.54
C ARG A 259 14.78 0.54 -7.25
N ASP A 260 15.12 1.77 -7.64
CA ASP A 260 14.22 2.92 -7.42
C ASP A 260 12.90 2.74 -8.19
N ALA A 261 13.00 2.34 -9.47
CA ALA A 261 11.88 2.08 -10.34
C ALA A 261 11.00 0.94 -9.82
N ALA A 262 11.60 -0.20 -9.42
CA ALA A 262 10.86 -1.34 -8.90
C ALA A 262 10.03 -0.96 -7.66
N LEU A 263 10.68 -0.35 -6.66
CA LEU A 263 10.03 -0.02 -5.39
C LEU A 263 8.97 1.07 -5.54
N HIS A 264 9.22 2.11 -6.35
CA HIS A 264 8.30 3.24 -6.46
C HIS A 264 7.21 3.03 -7.52
N ALA A 265 7.44 2.24 -8.56
CA ALA A 265 6.35 1.78 -9.43
C ALA A 265 5.34 0.95 -8.64
N LEU A 266 5.79 0.05 -7.76
CA LEU A 266 4.89 -0.72 -6.89
C LEU A 266 4.28 0.15 -5.79
N GLY A 267 5.09 0.87 -5.02
CA GLY A 267 4.66 1.63 -3.86
C GLY A 267 3.77 2.82 -4.22
N LEU A 268 4.20 3.66 -5.17
CA LEU A 268 3.44 4.84 -5.59
C LEU A 268 2.50 4.51 -6.75
N GLY A 269 3.03 3.91 -7.81
CA GLY A 269 2.28 3.68 -9.04
C GLY A 269 1.11 2.70 -8.85
N PHE A 270 1.34 1.57 -8.19
CA PHE A 270 0.30 0.56 -7.94
C PHE A 270 -0.44 0.81 -6.62
N ILE A 271 0.23 0.73 -5.47
CA ILE A 271 -0.42 0.75 -4.15
C ILE A 271 -1.08 2.11 -3.85
N VAL A 272 -0.39 3.24 -4.05
CA VAL A 272 -1.02 4.56 -3.79
C VAL A 272 -2.18 4.82 -4.76
N SER A 273 -2.11 4.38 -6.02
CA SER A 273 -3.28 4.45 -6.92
C SER A 273 -4.46 3.64 -6.38
N MET A 274 -4.23 2.45 -5.83
CA MET A 274 -5.29 1.66 -5.16
C MET A 274 -5.88 2.40 -3.96
N ILE A 275 -5.04 3.01 -3.12
CA ILE A 275 -5.48 3.84 -2.00
C ILE A 275 -6.33 5.00 -2.50
N MET A 276 -5.88 5.71 -3.55
CA MET A 276 -6.62 6.81 -4.13
C MET A 276 -7.99 6.39 -4.67
N GLY A 277 -8.07 5.21 -5.29
CA GLY A 277 -9.32 4.64 -5.79
C GLY A 277 -10.27 4.24 -4.65
N HIS A 278 -9.78 3.58 -3.61
CA HIS A 278 -10.62 2.99 -2.57
C HIS A 278 -10.93 3.93 -1.40
N ALA A 279 -10.09 4.93 -1.12
CA ALA A 279 -10.28 5.84 0.00
C ALA A 279 -11.64 6.56 0.03
N PRO A 280 -12.25 6.99 -1.10
CA PRO A 280 -13.59 7.56 -1.09
C PRO A 280 -14.70 6.62 -0.57
N VAL A 281 -14.43 5.31 -0.53
CA VAL A 281 -15.36 4.27 -0.05
C VAL A 281 -14.98 3.80 1.36
N ILE A 282 -13.70 3.50 1.58
CA ILE A 282 -13.22 2.93 2.86
C ILE A 282 -13.23 3.97 3.97
N LEU A 283 -12.78 5.21 3.70
CA LEU A 283 -12.67 6.23 4.73
C LEU A 283 -14.03 6.56 5.38
N PRO A 284 -15.14 6.69 4.62
CA PRO A 284 -16.46 6.82 5.21
C PRO A 284 -16.85 5.68 6.17
N ALA A 285 -16.57 4.43 5.78
CA ALA A 285 -16.94 3.26 6.56
C ALA A 285 -16.14 3.16 7.87
N VAL A 286 -14.86 3.54 7.85
CA VAL A 286 -13.96 3.43 9.00
C VAL A 286 -14.00 4.66 9.91
N ALA A 287 -13.97 5.86 9.34
CA ALA A 287 -13.91 7.12 10.10
C ALA A 287 -15.29 7.75 10.37
N GLY A 288 -16.38 7.15 9.85
CA GLY A 288 -17.74 7.68 10.04
C GLY A 288 -17.98 9.04 9.37
N VAL A 289 -17.18 9.37 8.35
CA VAL A 289 -17.30 10.63 7.59
C VAL A 289 -18.06 10.40 6.30
N LYS A 290 -18.65 11.45 5.72
CA LYS A 290 -19.23 11.39 4.37
C LYS A 290 -18.45 12.32 3.46
N LEU A 291 -18.26 11.91 2.21
CA LEU A 291 -17.44 12.61 1.23
C LEU A 291 -18.30 13.06 0.06
N ARG A 292 -18.13 14.30 -0.38
CA ARG A 292 -18.68 14.78 -1.65
C ARG A 292 -17.71 14.40 -2.77
N PHE A 293 -18.01 13.32 -3.51
CA PHE A 293 -17.21 12.93 -4.67
C PHE A 293 -17.40 13.90 -5.85
N GLY A 294 -16.35 14.09 -6.66
CA GLY A 294 -16.37 14.93 -7.85
C GLY A 294 -15.11 14.77 -8.72
N GLY A 295 -15.10 15.41 -9.90
CA GLY A 295 -14.00 15.31 -10.88
C GLY A 295 -12.63 15.77 -10.38
N PHE A 296 -12.58 16.58 -9.32
CA PHE A 296 -11.33 17.04 -8.71
C PHE A 296 -10.48 15.91 -8.10
N PHE A 297 -11.05 14.72 -7.85
CA PHE A 297 -10.29 13.53 -7.43
C PHE A 297 -9.30 13.01 -8.51
N TYR A 298 -9.53 13.33 -9.78
CA TYR A 298 -8.61 12.94 -10.86
C TYR A 298 -7.31 13.75 -10.86
N LEU A 299 -7.32 14.97 -10.27
CA LEU A 299 -6.16 15.84 -10.24
C LEU A 299 -4.98 15.23 -9.44
N PRO A 300 -5.13 14.79 -8.18
CA PRO A 300 -4.04 14.14 -7.45
C PRO A 300 -3.56 12.84 -8.12
N LEU A 301 -4.46 12.10 -8.77
CA LEU A 301 -4.10 10.88 -9.51
C LEU A 301 -3.21 11.22 -10.72
N ALA A 302 -3.60 12.21 -11.53
CA ALA A 302 -2.81 12.66 -12.65
C ALA A 302 -1.44 13.21 -12.19
N ALA A 303 -1.42 14.00 -11.12
CA ALA A 303 -0.19 14.51 -10.51
C ALA A 303 0.74 13.37 -10.03
N LEU A 304 0.17 12.31 -9.43
CA LEU A 304 0.94 11.14 -8.99
C LEU A 304 1.59 10.43 -10.18
N HIS A 305 0.85 10.18 -11.26
CA HIS A 305 1.39 9.49 -12.42
C HIS A 305 2.40 10.33 -13.20
N ALA A 306 2.13 11.62 -13.39
CA ALA A 306 3.07 12.53 -14.05
C ALA A 306 4.38 12.67 -13.25
N SER A 307 4.29 12.83 -11.92
CA SER A 307 5.46 12.90 -11.06
C SER A 307 6.27 11.60 -11.04
N LEU A 308 5.61 10.44 -11.10
CA LEU A 308 6.28 9.15 -11.17
C LEU A 308 6.96 8.94 -12.52
N LEU A 309 6.32 9.32 -13.63
CA LEU A 309 6.97 9.32 -14.95
C LEU A 309 8.21 10.22 -14.96
N LEU A 310 8.11 11.41 -14.37
CA LEU A 310 9.25 12.32 -14.22
C LEU A 310 10.38 11.71 -13.38
N ARG A 311 10.03 10.98 -12.32
CA ARG A 311 11.00 10.32 -11.46
C ARG A 311 11.72 9.18 -12.15
N LEU A 312 11.01 8.40 -12.97
CA LEU A 312 11.53 7.14 -13.50
C LEU A 312 12.14 7.26 -14.90
N VAL A 313 11.57 8.08 -15.79
CA VAL A 313 12.01 8.15 -17.20
C VAL A 313 13.31 8.97 -17.33
N PRO A 314 13.35 10.28 -17.02
CA PRO A 314 14.60 11.02 -16.98
C PRO A 314 15.36 10.83 -15.65
N GLY A 315 14.89 9.97 -14.74
CA GLY A 315 15.47 9.81 -13.39
C GLY A 315 16.93 9.33 -13.32
N GLY A 316 17.48 8.82 -14.42
CA GLY A 316 18.91 8.55 -14.55
C GLY A 316 19.75 9.81 -14.68
N LEU A 317 19.15 10.92 -15.12
CA LEU A 317 19.80 12.22 -15.26
C LEU A 317 19.84 12.96 -13.91
N PRO A 318 20.87 13.81 -13.67
CA PRO A 318 21.00 14.57 -12.44
C PRO A 318 19.74 15.40 -12.11
N GLY A 319 19.32 15.40 -10.85
CA GLY A 319 18.21 16.23 -10.34
C GLY A 319 16.79 15.71 -10.61
N TRP A 320 16.53 15.04 -11.74
CA TRP A 320 15.17 14.63 -12.13
C TRP A 320 14.51 13.64 -11.16
N ARG A 321 15.28 12.69 -10.62
CA ARG A 321 14.77 11.76 -9.59
C ARG A 321 14.30 12.51 -8.35
N ALA A 322 15.06 13.50 -7.90
CA ALA A 322 14.73 14.30 -6.73
C ALA A 322 13.50 15.19 -6.98
N GLN A 323 13.42 15.83 -8.15
CA GLN A 323 12.27 16.62 -8.55
C GLN A 323 10.99 15.78 -8.65
N GLY A 324 11.08 14.60 -9.27
CA GLY A 324 9.98 13.63 -9.32
C GLY A 324 9.53 13.20 -7.94
N ALA A 325 10.46 12.93 -7.00
CA ALA A 325 10.13 12.59 -5.63
C ALA A 325 9.42 13.72 -4.86
N VAL A 326 9.83 14.98 -5.05
CA VAL A 326 9.13 16.15 -4.50
C VAL A 326 7.70 16.22 -5.03
N PHE A 327 7.51 16.04 -6.34
CA PHE A 327 6.17 16.04 -6.91
C PHE A 327 5.33 14.82 -6.52
N ASN A 328 5.95 13.66 -6.26
CA ASN A 328 5.26 12.51 -5.69
C ASN A 328 4.73 12.85 -4.29
N ALA A 329 5.56 13.47 -3.43
CA ALA A 329 5.14 13.93 -2.10
C ALA A 329 4.01 14.97 -2.19
N ALA A 330 4.12 15.93 -3.11
CA ALA A 330 3.09 16.92 -3.38
C ALA A 330 1.77 16.28 -3.84
N ALA A 331 1.82 15.24 -4.69
CA ALA A 331 0.62 14.52 -5.14
C ALA A 331 -0.10 13.80 -3.98
N ILE A 332 0.65 13.20 -3.05
CA ILE A 332 0.08 12.58 -1.84
C ILE A 332 -0.56 13.65 -0.95
N ALA A 333 0.11 14.79 -0.74
CA ALA A 333 -0.45 15.90 0.04
C ALA A 333 -1.71 16.48 -0.62
N LEU A 334 -1.69 16.67 -1.95
CA LEU A 334 -2.83 17.13 -2.72
C LEU A 334 -4.02 16.17 -2.60
N PHE A 335 -3.76 14.86 -2.59
CA PHE A 335 -4.80 13.87 -2.35
C PHE A 335 -5.40 13.97 -0.95
N ALA A 336 -4.57 14.10 0.09
CA ALA A 336 -5.04 14.28 1.46
C ALA A 336 -5.91 15.55 1.61
N LEU A 337 -5.45 16.67 1.03
CA LEU A 337 -6.22 17.92 0.98
C LEU A 337 -7.53 17.78 0.21
N THR A 338 -7.52 17.04 -0.89
CA THR A 338 -8.70 16.73 -1.69
C THR A 338 -9.75 15.98 -0.88
N VAL A 339 -9.34 14.94 -0.14
CA VAL A 339 -10.22 14.16 0.72
C VAL A 339 -10.77 15.00 1.88
N ALA A 340 -9.91 15.77 2.55
CA ALA A 340 -10.32 16.67 3.63
C ALA A 340 -11.31 17.74 3.14
N GLY A 341 -11.02 18.36 1.98
CA GLY A 341 -11.89 19.30 1.31
C GLY A 341 -13.25 18.69 0.95
N ALA A 342 -13.27 17.46 0.43
CA ALA A 342 -14.49 16.74 0.11
C ALA A 342 -15.35 16.43 1.36
N ALA A 343 -14.72 16.11 2.49
CA ALA A 343 -15.39 15.91 3.77
C ALA A 343 -16.00 17.23 4.31
N MET A 344 -15.22 18.32 4.27
CA MET A 344 -15.69 19.64 4.70
C MET A 344 -16.82 20.16 3.82
N ALA A 345 -16.71 20.03 2.50
CA ALA A 345 -17.73 20.43 1.56
C ALA A 345 -19.05 19.65 1.80
N TRP A 346 -18.96 18.35 2.09
CA TRP A 346 -20.13 17.56 2.43
C TRP A 346 -20.83 18.10 3.70
N ARG A 347 -20.04 18.39 4.76
CA ARG A 347 -20.55 18.94 6.03
C ARG A 347 -21.18 20.32 5.86
N ARG A 348 -20.61 21.21 5.05
CA ARG A 348 -21.18 22.56 4.83
C ARG A 348 -22.56 22.49 4.15
N VAL A 349 -22.70 21.61 3.15
CA VAL A 349 -23.96 21.50 2.38
C VAL A 349 -25.06 20.78 3.17
N HIS A 350 -24.71 19.75 3.96
CA HIS A 350 -25.71 18.90 4.62
C HIS A 350 -25.78 19.05 6.15
N GLY A 351 -24.78 19.66 6.79
CA GLY A 351 -24.72 19.87 8.24
C GLY A 351 -25.52 21.10 8.72
N ALA A 352 -25.68 22.12 7.87
CA ALA A 352 -26.47 23.31 8.21
C ALA A 352 -27.99 23.04 8.32
N GLY A 353 -28.49 21.92 7.77
CA GLY A 353 -29.91 21.54 7.79
C GLY A 353 -30.36 20.71 8.98
N GLN A 354 -29.44 20.11 9.75
CA GLN A 354 -29.80 19.21 10.87
C GLN A 354 -29.92 19.92 12.24
N SER A 355 -29.64 21.23 12.31
CA SER A 355 -29.77 22.01 13.55
C SER A 355 -31.17 22.62 13.75
N LYS A 356 -32.10 22.49 12.80
CA LYS A 356 -33.43 23.14 12.86
C LYS A 356 -34.62 22.21 13.14
N VAL A 357 -34.40 20.93 13.43
CA VAL A 357 -35.48 20.01 13.83
C VAL A 357 -35.09 19.30 15.13
N LYS A 358 -35.16 20.06 16.22
CA LYS A 358 -35.44 19.55 17.56
C LYS A 358 -36.39 20.56 18.21
N VAL A 359 -37.67 20.41 17.89
CA VAL A 359 -38.78 20.78 18.77
C VAL A 359 -39.43 19.46 19.17
#